data_AF-A0A919FVA6-F1
#
_entry.id   AF-A0A919FVA6-F1
#
_cell.length_a   1.000
_cell.length_b   1.000
_cell.length_c   1.000
_cell.angle_alpha   90.00
_cell.angle_beta   90.00
_cell.angle_gamma   90.00
#
_symmetry.space_group_name_H-M   'P 1'
#
loop_
_entity.id
_entity.type
_entity.pdbx_description
1 polymer ?
#
loop_
_entity_poly.entity_id
_entity_poly.type
_entity_poly.pdbx_seq_one_letter_code
_entity_poly.pdbx_strand_id
1 'polypeptide(L)'
;MPVAVPAHAGPVAGTAVPRAGPSPAGPSPRRPGAPPLARRPAPEDRMTTRPSRPLSRTAAALLLALAAAACAAPPAPGPAAAPPGARTSAAVDLGPSPASLMVCAGSVPMQLAGAFGTEPATAPAGTWAQHLYTCTYAYTEGTLLITVKELADRATAAAHFAGLRGSAGPVTTVEGLGDAAYTQADGSTVVLRDGSVLTVDVHRLPERFGKPPRTRSNVSVTAATTVMICWKEHAP
;
A
#
# COMPACT_ATOMS: atom_id res chain seq x y z
N MET A 1 22.48 4.49 45.80
CA MET A 1 23.73 4.88 45.11
C MET A 1 23.36 5.88 44.00
N PRO A 2 23.31 7.19 44.26
CA PRO A 2 23.03 8.18 43.22
C PRO A 2 24.32 8.45 42.42
N VAL A 3 24.27 8.23 41.11
CA VAL A 3 25.36 8.59 40.19
C VAL A 3 25.09 9.99 39.66
N ALA A 4 26.09 10.85 39.83
CA ALA A 4 26.07 12.27 39.51
C ALA A 4 25.98 12.54 38.00
N VAL A 5 25.19 13.55 37.66
CA VAL A 5 25.13 14.17 36.33
C VAL A 5 26.16 15.30 36.27
N PRO A 6 27.06 15.37 35.27
CA PRO A 6 27.80 16.58 35.00
C PRO A 6 26.99 17.49 34.06
N ALA A 7 26.69 18.68 34.57
CA ALA A 7 26.32 19.84 33.77
C ALA A 7 27.57 20.39 33.08
N HIS A 8 27.50 20.69 31.78
CA HIS A 8 28.42 21.63 31.15
C HIS A 8 27.70 22.61 30.23
N ALA A 9 28.09 23.86 30.46
CA ALA A 9 27.56 25.09 29.92
C ALA A 9 28.12 25.41 28.52
N GLY A 10 27.43 26.32 27.84
CA GLY A 10 28.06 27.22 26.87
C GLY A 10 27.28 27.42 25.58
N PRO A 11 26.63 28.58 25.37
CA PRO A 11 26.08 28.97 24.07
C PRO A 11 27.21 29.47 23.16
N VAL A 12 27.31 28.92 21.94
CA VAL A 12 28.20 29.46 20.91
C VAL A 12 27.47 30.58 20.18
N ALA A 13 28.03 31.77 20.28
CA ALA A 13 27.57 32.99 19.63
C ALA A 13 27.77 32.94 18.11
N GLY A 14 26.69 33.30 17.41
CA GLY A 14 26.61 34.12 16.20
C GLY A 14 27.74 34.11 15.17
N THR A 15 27.42 33.58 13.99
CA THR A 15 27.91 34.14 12.73
C THR A 15 26.70 34.52 11.88
N ALA A 16 26.43 35.83 11.82
CA ALA A 16 25.43 36.40 10.94
C ALA A 16 25.84 36.19 9.48
N VAL A 17 25.01 35.48 8.72
CA VAL A 17 25.16 35.34 7.27
C VAL A 17 24.68 36.66 6.62
N PRO A 18 25.45 37.27 5.72
CA PRO A 18 25.03 38.47 5.01
C PRO A 18 23.81 38.18 4.12
N ARG A 19 22.78 39.03 4.24
CA ARG A 19 21.64 39.11 3.31
C ARG A 19 22.16 39.44 1.91
N ALA A 20 22.08 38.48 0.98
CA ALA A 20 22.18 38.75 -0.44
C ALA A 20 20.96 39.60 -0.87
N GLY A 21 21.24 40.78 -1.41
CA GLY A 21 20.21 41.68 -1.93
C GLY A 21 19.48 41.12 -3.16
N PRO A 22 18.33 41.71 -3.53
CA PRO A 22 17.56 41.31 -4.70
C PRO A 22 18.36 41.59 -5.99
N SER A 23 18.57 40.56 -6.80
CA SER A 23 19.08 40.73 -8.16
C SER A 23 18.05 41.48 -9.02
N PRO A 24 18.46 42.48 -9.80
CA PRO A 24 17.58 43.15 -10.76
C PRO A 24 17.16 42.17 -11.87
N ALA A 25 15.86 42.17 -12.15
CA ALA A 25 15.25 41.41 -13.22
C ALA A 25 15.85 41.80 -14.58
N GLY A 26 16.63 40.89 -15.16
CA GLY A 26 17.06 41.01 -16.55
C GLY A 26 15.87 40.81 -17.52
N PRO A 27 15.81 41.55 -18.64
CA PRO A 27 14.76 41.39 -19.63
C PRO A 27 14.84 40.00 -20.28
N SER A 28 13.72 39.27 -20.25
CA SER A 28 13.61 37.97 -20.92
C SER A 28 13.81 38.11 -22.44
N PRO A 29 14.62 37.26 -23.08
CA PRO A 29 14.71 37.22 -24.53
C PRO A 29 13.37 36.77 -25.11
N ARG A 30 12.81 37.59 -26.00
CA ARG A 30 11.62 37.25 -26.80
C ARG A 30 11.92 35.99 -27.62
N ARG A 31 11.24 34.89 -27.32
CA ARG A 31 11.25 33.70 -28.19
C ARG A 31 10.62 34.07 -29.54
N PRO A 32 11.29 33.79 -30.68
CA PRO A 32 10.70 33.84 -32.00
C PRO A 32 9.48 32.91 -32.10
N GLY A 33 8.47 33.36 -32.84
CA GLY A 33 7.15 32.76 -32.93
C GLY A 33 7.17 31.27 -33.30
N ALA A 34 6.30 30.52 -32.63
CA ALA A 34 5.93 29.19 -33.08
C ALA A 34 5.21 29.29 -34.44
N PRO A 35 5.50 28.41 -35.40
CA PRO A 35 4.76 28.33 -36.65
C PRO A 35 3.30 27.94 -36.38
N PRO A 36 2.34 28.39 -37.21
CA PRO A 36 0.94 28.03 -37.07
C PRO A 36 0.77 26.51 -37.21
N LEU A 37 0.06 25.93 -36.24
CA LEU A 37 -0.35 24.54 -36.24
C LEU A 37 -1.13 24.26 -37.53
N ALA A 38 -0.54 23.46 -38.42
CA ALA A 38 -1.26 22.84 -39.51
C ALA A 38 -2.43 22.05 -38.92
N ARG A 39 -3.65 22.45 -39.27
CA ARG A 39 -4.89 21.71 -39.02
C ARG A 39 -4.70 20.28 -39.53
N ARG A 40 -4.60 19.32 -38.62
CA ARG A 40 -4.77 17.92 -38.98
C ARG A 40 -6.25 17.72 -39.37
N PRO A 41 -6.54 17.13 -40.54
CA PRO A 41 -7.89 16.74 -40.89
C PRO A 41 -8.40 15.66 -39.93
N ALA A 42 -9.69 15.75 -39.62
CA ALA A 42 -10.42 14.78 -38.83
C ALA A 42 -10.34 13.39 -39.49
N PRO A 43 -10.19 12.30 -38.71
CA PRO A 43 -10.48 10.97 -39.21
C PRO A 43 -12.01 10.83 -39.32
N GLU A 44 -12.53 11.03 -40.53
CA GLU A 44 -13.83 10.51 -40.94
C GLU A 44 -13.79 8.98 -40.96
N ASP A 45 -14.89 8.42 -40.46
CA ASP A 45 -15.47 7.13 -40.78
C ASP A 45 -14.55 5.91 -40.96
N ARG A 46 -14.54 5.09 -39.91
CA ARG A 46 -14.84 3.66 -40.09
C ARG A 46 -15.71 3.16 -38.95
N MET A 47 -17.00 3.35 -39.17
CA MET A 47 -18.10 2.61 -38.57
C MET A 47 -17.92 1.11 -38.85
N THR A 48 -17.17 0.41 -38.00
CA THR A 48 -17.24 -1.05 -37.91
C THR A 48 -18.13 -1.41 -36.74
N THR A 49 -19.42 -1.42 -37.04
CA THR A 49 -20.51 -1.99 -36.26
C THR A 49 -20.13 -3.42 -35.85
N ARG A 50 -19.72 -3.59 -34.59
CA ARG A 50 -19.43 -4.92 -34.03
C ARG A 50 -20.79 -5.60 -33.75
N PRO A 51 -21.08 -6.77 -34.34
CA PRO A 51 -22.36 -7.44 -34.10
C PRO A 51 -22.44 -7.90 -32.64
N SER A 52 -23.44 -7.37 -31.94
CA SER A 52 -23.92 -7.84 -30.64
C SER A 52 -24.37 -9.29 -30.77
N ARG A 53 -23.77 -10.21 -30.00
CA ARG A 53 -24.27 -11.57 -29.83
C ARG A 53 -25.27 -11.60 -28.67
N PRO A 54 -26.57 -11.86 -28.90
CA PRO A 54 -27.52 -12.07 -27.84
C PRO A 54 -27.59 -13.54 -27.40
N LEU A 55 -27.84 -13.71 -26.10
CA LEU A 55 -28.46 -14.85 -25.41
C LEU A 55 -27.84 -16.25 -25.56
N SER A 56 -27.40 -16.79 -24.43
CA SER A 56 -27.72 -18.17 -24.04
C SER A 56 -28.23 -18.19 -22.61
N ARG A 57 -29.56 -18.14 -22.48
CA ARG A 57 -30.29 -18.58 -21.29
C ARG A 57 -30.53 -20.07 -21.46
N THR A 58 -29.73 -20.91 -20.82
CA THR A 58 -30.06 -22.32 -20.66
C THR A 58 -30.65 -22.52 -19.26
N ALA A 59 -31.97 -22.48 -19.20
CA ALA A 59 -32.74 -23.14 -18.16
C ALA A 59 -33.04 -24.56 -18.62
N ALA A 60 -32.65 -25.56 -17.83
CA ALA A 60 -33.19 -26.91 -17.92
C ALA A 60 -33.10 -27.56 -16.54
N ALA A 61 -34.26 -27.70 -15.91
CA ALA A 61 -34.49 -28.43 -14.68
C ALA A 61 -34.76 -29.91 -15.00
N LEU A 62 -34.25 -30.82 -14.16
CA LEU A 62 -34.76 -32.18 -13.93
C LEU A 62 -34.07 -32.69 -12.64
N LEU A 63 -34.71 -32.66 -11.46
CA LEU A 63 -35.76 -33.53 -10.91
C LEU A 63 -35.27 -34.93 -10.48
N LEU A 64 -35.57 -35.24 -9.20
CA LEU A 64 -35.82 -36.57 -8.60
C LEU A 64 -34.58 -37.47 -8.38
N ALA A 65 -34.41 -38.19 -7.26
CA ALA A 65 -35.29 -38.56 -6.15
C ALA A 65 -34.45 -39.12 -4.97
N LEU A 66 -35.03 -39.06 -3.77
CA LEU A 66 -35.14 -40.10 -2.71
C LEU A 66 -33.97 -41.10 -2.48
N ALA A 67 -33.70 -41.64 -1.30
CA ALA A 67 -34.07 -41.49 0.12
C ALA A 67 -33.42 -42.71 0.78
N ALA A 68 -32.79 -42.58 1.95
CA ALA A 68 -32.69 -43.70 2.89
C ALA A 68 -32.38 -43.19 4.30
N ALA A 69 -33.37 -43.38 5.17
CA ALA A 69 -33.28 -43.26 6.60
C ALA A 69 -32.41 -44.38 7.19
N ALA A 70 -31.64 -44.05 8.23
CA ALA A 70 -31.24 -45.04 9.23
C ALA A 70 -31.16 -44.35 10.60
N CYS A 71 -32.08 -44.73 11.48
CA CYS A 71 -32.01 -44.52 12.92
C CYS A 71 -30.79 -45.23 13.51
N ALA A 72 -30.09 -44.60 14.45
CA ALA A 72 -29.44 -45.30 15.56
C ALA A 72 -29.35 -44.38 16.78
N ALA A 73 -29.77 -44.91 17.92
CA ALA A 73 -29.89 -44.26 19.22
C ALA A 73 -28.52 -43.91 19.87
N PRO A 74 -28.50 -42.99 20.86
CA PRO A 74 -27.25 -42.56 21.52
C PRO A 74 -26.73 -43.62 22.51
N PRO A 75 -25.41 -43.89 22.53
CA PRO A 75 -24.79 -44.59 23.65
C PRO A 75 -24.53 -43.65 24.85
N ALA A 76 -24.60 -44.24 26.05
CA ALA A 76 -24.40 -43.62 27.37
C ALA A 76 -23.03 -42.91 27.53
N PRO A 77 -22.92 -41.95 28.48
CA PRO A 77 -21.69 -41.19 28.70
C PRO A 77 -20.60 -42.06 29.34
N GLY A 78 -19.54 -42.34 28.57
CA GLY A 78 -18.28 -42.87 29.09
C GLY A 78 -17.38 -41.73 29.62
N PRO A 79 -16.55 -41.98 30.65
CA PRO A 79 -15.66 -40.98 31.21
C PRO A 79 -14.50 -40.63 30.28
N ALA A 80 -14.34 -39.32 30.06
CA ALA A 80 -13.11 -38.58 29.74
C ALA A 80 -12.02 -39.30 28.92
N ALA A 81 -12.01 -39.03 27.61
CA ALA A 81 -10.78 -38.90 26.85
C ALA A 81 -10.68 -37.44 26.39
N ALA A 82 -9.76 -36.69 27.00
CA ALA A 82 -9.40 -35.38 26.49
C ALA A 82 -9.00 -35.52 25.01
N PRO A 83 -9.50 -34.68 24.08
CA PRO A 83 -9.01 -34.72 22.72
C PRO A 83 -7.49 -34.51 22.75
N PRO A 84 -6.70 -35.26 21.95
CA PRO A 84 -5.30 -34.93 21.78
C PRO A 84 -5.26 -33.47 21.39
N GLY A 85 -4.68 -32.64 22.25
CA GLY A 85 -4.54 -31.22 22.01
C GLY A 85 -4.03 -31.07 20.60
N ALA A 86 -4.85 -30.46 19.74
CA ALA A 86 -4.39 -29.98 18.47
C ALA A 86 -3.22 -29.08 18.83
N ARG A 87 -2.01 -29.62 18.67
CA ARG A 87 -0.83 -28.80 18.63
C ARG A 87 -1.10 -27.95 17.40
N THR A 88 -1.64 -26.76 17.62
CA THR A 88 -1.44 -25.64 16.72
C THR A 88 0.06 -25.65 16.55
N SER A 89 0.53 -26.24 15.45
CA SER A 89 1.89 -26.04 15.00
C SER A 89 1.98 -24.54 14.93
N ALA A 90 2.63 -23.94 15.92
CA ALA A 90 3.03 -22.56 15.85
C ALA A 90 3.78 -22.49 14.53
N ALA A 91 3.16 -21.89 13.52
CA ALA A 91 3.78 -21.69 12.24
C ALA A 91 5.10 -21.02 12.57
N VAL A 92 6.20 -21.73 12.31
CA VAL A 92 7.52 -21.16 12.48
C VAL A 92 7.50 -19.88 11.67
N ASP A 93 7.73 -18.75 12.32
CA ASP A 93 7.68 -17.45 11.67
C ASP A 93 8.93 -17.37 10.77
N LEU A 94 8.81 -17.86 9.52
CA LEU A 94 9.92 -18.07 8.58
C LEU A 94 10.55 -16.76 8.08
N GLY A 95 10.16 -15.63 8.65
CA GLY A 95 10.52 -14.30 8.20
C GLY A 95 9.58 -13.79 7.09
N PRO A 96 9.77 -12.53 6.67
CA PRO A 96 9.00 -11.92 5.60
C PRO A 96 9.28 -12.59 4.26
N SER A 97 8.27 -12.64 3.40
CA SER A 97 8.47 -13.05 2.00
C SER A 97 9.46 -12.12 1.27
N PRO A 98 10.08 -12.58 0.16
CA PRO A 98 10.90 -11.73 -0.69
C PRO A 98 10.18 -10.46 -1.18
N ALA A 99 8.86 -10.54 -1.43
CA ALA A 99 8.05 -9.39 -1.81
C ALA A 99 7.98 -8.34 -0.70
N SER A 100 7.76 -8.77 0.55
CA SER A 100 7.77 -7.87 1.72
C SER A 100 9.14 -7.22 1.93
N LEU A 101 10.23 -7.97 1.79
CA LEU A 101 11.59 -7.43 1.95
C LEU A 101 11.90 -6.29 0.97
N MET A 102 11.36 -6.34 -0.25
CA MET A 102 11.51 -5.25 -1.22
C MET A 102 10.90 -3.93 -0.74
N VAL A 103 10.04 -3.91 0.28
CA VAL A 103 9.48 -2.65 0.79
C VAL A 103 10.55 -1.80 1.47
N CYS A 104 11.56 -2.38 2.12
CA CYS A 104 12.68 -1.62 2.72
C CYS A 104 13.97 -1.65 1.90
N ALA A 105 14.07 -2.57 0.95
CA ALA A 105 15.29 -2.83 0.20
C ALA A 105 15.01 -2.91 -1.31
N GLY A 106 16.04 -3.15 -2.11
CA GLY A 106 15.87 -3.28 -3.55
C GLY A 106 15.44 -1.95 -4.20
N SER A 107 14.52 -2.02 -5.16
CA SER A 107 14.16 -0.88 -6.01
C SER A 107 13.14 0.08 -5.37
N VAL A 108 12.32 -0.35 -4.41
CA VAL A 108 11.25 0.49 -3.84
C VAL A 108 11.79 1.78 -3.20
N PRO A 109 12.83 1.77 -2.33
CA PRO A 109 13.32 3.01 -1.73
C PRO A 109 13.76 4.04 -2.78
N MET A 110 14.45 3.60 -3.83
CA MET A 110 14.91 4.45 -4.94
C MET A 110 13.73 4.98 -5.76
N GLN A 111 12.76 4.12 -6.08
CA GLN A 111 11.58 4.52 -6.85
C GLN A 111 10.70 5.49 -6.06
N LEU A 112 10.58 5.32 -4.74
CA LEU A 112 9.89 6.27 -3.86
C LEU A 112 10.62 7.61 -3.81
N ALA A 113 11.95 7.62 -3.69
CA ALA A 113 12.73 8.86 -3.71
C ALA A 113 12.51 9.64 -5.02
N GLY A 114 12.60 8.96 -6.16
CA GLY A 114 12.32 9.54 -7.47
C GLY A 114 10.87 10.02 -7.60
N ALA A 115 9.91 9.19 -7.17
CA ALA A 115 8.50 9.52 -7.23
C ALA A 115 8.14 10.70 -6.32
N PHE A 116 8.79 10.86 -5.17
CA PHE A 116 8.55 11.94 -4.20
C PHE A 116 9.38 13.19 -4.46
N GLY A 117 10.46 13.10 -5.23
CA GLY A 117 11.43 14.18 -5.41
C GLY A 117 12.19 14.52 -4.12
N THR A 118 12.24 13.57 -3.17
CA THR A 118 12.97 13.71 -1.90
C THR A 118 13.32 12.33 -1.35
N GLU A 119 14.49 12.24 -0.73
CA GLU A 119 15.00 11.03 -0.11
C GLU A 119 14.68 10.98 1.38
N PRO A 120 14.55 9.77 1.96
CA PRO A 120 14.58 9.59 3.40
C PRO A 120 15.89 10.11 4.00
N ALA A 121 15.83 10.68 5.21
CA ALA A 121 16.99 11.17 5.94
C ALA A 121 17.97 10.04 6.36
N THR A 122 17.46 8.81 6.46
CA THR A 122 18.26 7.61 6.73
C THR A 122 17.72 6.45 5.89
N ALA A 123 18.56 5.45 5.63
CA ALA A 123 18.11 4.23 4.98
C ALA A 123 16.90 3.62 5.72
N PRO A 124 15.82 3.23 5.02
CA PRO A 124 14.66 2.60 5.64
C PRO A 124 15.06 1.30 6.36
N ALA A 125 14.51 1.09 7.54
CA ALA A 125 14.76 -0.11 8.34
C ALA A 125 13.46 -0.92 8.50
N GLY A 126 13.59 -2.23 8.33
CA GLY A 126 12.49 -3.18 8.42
C GLY A 126 12.46 -3.93 9.75
N THR A 127 11.26 -4.19 10.28
CA THR A 127 11.05 -5.13 11.38
C THR A 127 10.03 -6.19 10.98
N TRP A 128 10.13 -7.36 11.59
CA TRP A 128 9.23 -8.48 11.34
C TRP A 128 8.74 -9.05 12.66
N ALA A 129 7.41 -9.11 12.82
CA ALA A 129 6.79 -9.78 13.95
C ALA A 129 5.37 -10.19 13.59
N GLN A 130 4.94 -11.39 13.99
CA GLN A 130 3.55 -11.84 13.85
C GLN A 130 3.05 -11.73 12.39
N HIS A 131 3.88 -12.12 11.43
CA HIS A 131 3.58 -11.99 10.00
C HIS A 131 3.33 -10.55 9.51
N LEU A 132 3.82 -9.54 10.22
CA LEU A 132 3.74 -8.14 9.84
C LEU A 132 5.14 -7.62 9.57
N TYR A 133 5.44 -7.32 8.31
CA TYR A 133 6.63 -6.60 7.92
C TYR A 133 6.37 -5.10 8.01
N THR A 134 7.20 -4.38 8.73
CA THR A 134 7.05 -2.93 8.92
C THR A 134 8.29 -2.23 8.43
N CYS A 135 8.11 -1.26 7.53
CA CYS A 135 9.16 -0.44 6.99
C CYS A 135 8.93 1.04 7.31
N THR A 136 9.90 1.67 7.98
CA THR A 136 9.81 3.09 8.34
C THR A 136 10.69 3.95 7.43
N TYR A 137 10.07 4.93 6.78
CA TYR A 137 10.72 5.94 5.94
C TYR A 137 10.73 7.28 6.68
N ALA A 138 11.87 7.59 7.32
CA ALA A 138 12.06 8.85 8.02
C ALA A 138 12.51 9.95 7.04
N TYR A 139 11.73 11.01 6.92
CA TYR A 139 12.07 12.22 6.18
C TYR A 139 12.31 13.38 7.16
N THR A 140 12.97 14.44 6.71
CA THR A 140 13.19 15.64 7.55
C THR A 140 11.88 16.24 8.07
N GLU A 141 10.80 16.16 7.28
CA GLU A 141 9.51 16.78 7.57
C GLU A 141 8.49 15.83 8.23
N GLY A 142 8.80 14.54 8.35
CA GLY A 142 7.84 13.58 8.87
C GLY A 142 8.22 12.13 8.60
N THR A 143 7.28 11.22 8.84
CA THR A 143 7.50 9.78 8.66
C THR A 143 6.40 9.17 7.81
N LEU A 144 6.80 8.35 6.84
CA LEU A 144 5.95 7.43 6.11
C LEU A 144 6.16 6.03 6.67
N LEU A 145 5.09 5.30 6.96
CA LEU A 145 5.15 3.92 7.40
C LEU A 145 4.52 3.03 6.34
N ILE A 146 5.23 1.98 5.92
CA ILE A 146 4.69 0.98 5.01
C ILE A 146 4.69 -0.36 5.72
N THR A 147 3.53 -1.00 5.82
CA THR A 147 3.41 -2.34 6.42
C THR A 147 2.86 -3.34 5.42
N VAL A 148 3.32 -4.58 5.51
CA VAL A 148 2.80 -5.71 4.76
C VAL A 148 2.40 -6.78 5.75
N LYS A 149 1.11 -7.02 5.87
CA LYS A 149 0.56 -8.13 6.62
C LYS A 149 0.49 -9.33 5.68
N GLU A 150 1.23 -10.38 5.98
CA GLU A 150 1.18 -11.65 5.25
C GLU A 150 0.24 -12.63 5.97
N LEU A 151 -0.62 -13.28 5.20
CA LEU A 151 -1.68 -14.14 5.72
C LEU A 151 -1.60 -15.51 5.03
N ALA A 152 -2.20 -16.52 5.65
CA ALA A 152 -2.08 -17.91 5.22
C ALA A 152 -2.53 -18.14 3.77
N ASP A 153 -3.54 -17.39 3.32
CA ASP A 153 -4.09 -17.51 1.98
C ASP A 153 -4.86 -16.23 1.58
N ARG A 154 -5.26 -16.17 0.30
CA ARG A 154 -6.01 -15.05 -0.28
C ARG A 154 -7.37 -14.83 0.37
N ALA A 155 -8.05 -15.87 0.84
CA ALA A 155 -9.36 -15.73 1.48
C ALA A 155 -9.23 -15.04 2.85
N THR A 156 -8.23 -15.45 3.62
CA THR A 156 -7.87 -14.86 4.90
C THR A 156 -7.42 -13.41 4.72
N ALA A 157 -6.62 -13.11 3.67
CA ALA A 157 -6.23 -11.76 3.31
C ALA A 157 -7.42 -10.87 2.96
N ALA A 158 -8.36 -11.37 2.15
CA ALA A 158 -9.57 -10.65 1.79
C ALA A 158 -10.46 -10.37 3.02
N ALA A 159 -10.60 -11.33 3.94
CA ALA A 159 -11.34 -11.14 5.18
C ALA A 159 -10.70 -10.07 6.07
N HIS A 160 -9.37 -10.09 6.20
CA HIS A 160 -8.63 -9.07 6.96
C HIS A 160 -8.80 -7.67 6.34
N PHE A 161 -8.63 -7.55 5.02
CA PHE A 161 -8.83 -6.29 4.29
C PHE A 161 -10.26 -5.76 4.46
N ALA A 162 -11.27 -6.62 4.36
CA ALA A 162 -12.66 -6.24 4.58
C ALA A 162 -12.92 -5.77 6.02
N GLY A 163 -12.31 -6.43 7.01
CA GLY A 163 -12.36 -6.03 8.41
C GLY A 163 -11.75 -4.64 8.64
N LEU A 164 -10.56 -4.39 8.08
CA LEU A 164 -9.94 -3.06 8.13
C LEU A 164 -10.85 -2.00 7.49
N ARG A 165 -11.37 -2.27 6.29
CA ARG A 165 -12.28 -1.36 5.57
C ARG A 165 -13.53 -1.05 6.38
N GLY A 166 -14.15 -2.06 6.99
CA GLY A 166 -15.36 -1.89 7.81
C GLY A 166 -15.14 -1.05 9.07
N SER A 167 -13.92 -1.01 9.58
CA SER A 167 -13.53 -0.23 10.77
C SER A 167 -12.99 1.17 10.46
N ALA A 168 -12.67 1.47 9.20
CA ALA A 168 -11.95 2.68 8.79
C ALA A 168 -12.81 3.95 8.69
N GLY A 169 -14.13 3.85 8.89
CA GLY A 169 -15.06 4.95 8.60
C GLY A 169 -15.23 5.18 7.09
N PRO A 170 -15.49 6.43 6.65
CA PRO A 170 -15.56 6.75 5.23
C PRO A 170 -14.24 6.46 4.50
N VAL A 171 -14.33 5.76 3.38
CA VAL A 171 -13.19 5.38 2.54
C VAL A 171 -13.48 5.70 1.08
N THR A 172 -12.42 5.96 0.30
CA THR A 172 -12.53 6.11 -1.16
C THR A 172 -11.88 4.91 -1.84
N THR A 173 -12.59 4.22 -2.73
CA THR A 173 -12.00 3.10 -3.48
C THR A 173 -10.96 3.61 -4.46
N VAL A 174 -9.84 2.88 -4.58
CA VAL A 174 -8.79 3.13 -5.57
C VAL A 174 -8.84 2.00 -6.60
N GLU A 175 -9.32 2.31 -7.80
CA GLU A 175 -9.48 1.34 -8.88
C GLU A 175 -8.13 0.98 -9.53
N GLY A 176 -7.98 -0.28 -9.95
CA GLY A 176 -6.81 -0.76 -10.69
C GLY A 176 -5.54 -0.95 -9.87
N LEU A 177 -5.60 -0.85 -8.53
CA LEU A 177 -4.49 -1.05 -7.62
C LEU A 177 -4.67 -2.34 -6.80
N GLY A 178 -3.76 -3.29 -6.97
CA GLY A 178 -3.86 -4.61 -6.33
C GLY A 178 -5.07 -5.41 -6.81
N ASP A 179 -5.57 -6.30 -5.94
CA ASP A 179 -6.86 -6.98 -6.12
C ASP A 179 -8.04 -6.09 -5.65
N ALA A 180 -7.79 -5.26 -4.65
CA ALA A 180 -8.68 -4.22 -4.17
C ALA A 180 -7.88 -3.17 -3.38
N ALA A 181 -8.30 -1.91 -3.40
CA ALA A 181 -7.65 -0.86 -2.62
C ALA A 181 -8.62 0.24 -2.18
N TYR A 182 -8.26 0.94 -1.10
CA TYR A 182 -8.95 2.15 -0.68
C TYR A 182 -8.02 3.13 0.04
N THR A 183 -8.40 4.41 0.04
CA THR A 183 -7.84 5.43 0.91
C THR A 183 -8.76 5.72 2.09
N GLN A 184 -8.15 6.01 3.24
CA GLN A 184 -8.80 6.40 4.48
C GLN A 184 -8.84 7.94 4.61
N ALA A 185 -9.66 8.45 5.54
CA ALA A 185 -9.83 9.88 5.76
C ALA A 185 -8.54 10.61 6.20
N ASP A 186 -7.61 9.90 6.85
CA ASP A 186 -6.29 10.41 7.24
C ASP A 186 -5.29 10.49 6.06
N GLY A 187 -5.70 10.00 4.88
CA GLY A 187 -4.91 9.94 3.67
C GLY A 187 -4.14 8.62 3.49
N SER A 188 -4.21 7.67 4.41
CA SER A 188 -3.54 6.37 4.31
C SER A 188 -4.19 5.50 3.22
N THR A 189 -3.40 4.63 2.57
CA THR A 189 -3.89 3.70 1.54
C THR A 189 -3.72 2.26 2.01
N VAL A 190 -4.75 1.43 1.81
CA VAL A 190 -4.72 -0.02 2.08
C VAL A 190 -4.97 -0.76 0.77
N VAL A 191 -4.15 -1.78 0.49
CA VAL A 191 -4.22 -2.59 -0.74
C VAL A 191 -4.24 -4.07 -0.37
N LEU A 192 -5.23 -4.80 -0.87
CA LEU A 192 -5.26 -6.25 -0.91
C LEU A 192 -4.49 -6.73 -2.14
N ARG A 193 -3.57 -7.66 -1.96
CA ARG A 193 -2.89 -8.34 -3.06
C ARG A 193 -2.52 -9.76 -2.67
N ASP A 194 -3.04 -10.74 -3.40
CA ASP A 194 -2.78 -12.16 -3.22
C ASP A 194 -3.05 -12.59 -1.75
N GLY A 195 -2.05 -13.11 -1.04
CA GLY A 195 -2.13 -13.48 0.38
C GLY A 195 -1.78 -12.36 1.35
N SER A 196 -1.68 -11.11 0.89
CA SER A 196 -1.12 -9.99 1.68
C SER A 196 -2.00 -8.75 1.67
N VAL A 197 -1.88 -7.96 2.74
CA VAL A 197 -2.47 -6.62 2.84
C VAL A 197 -1.36 -5.61 3.09
N LEU A 198 -1.16 -4.71 2.13
CA LEU A 198 -0.24 -3.57 2.20
C LEU A 198 -0.99 -2.38 2.81
N THR A 199 -0.38 -1.71 3.78
CA THR A 199 -0.84 -0.41 4.29
C THR A 199 0.27 0.63 4.13
N VAL A 200 -0.07 1.76 3.53
CA VAL A 200 0.78 2.94 3.40
C VAL A 200 0.20 4.03 4.28
N ASP A 201 0.79 4.19 5.45
CA ASP A 201 0.36 5.13 6.46
C ASP A 201 1.19 6.43 6.39
N VAL A 202 0.46 7.54 6.20
CA VAL A 202 0.99 8.89 5.96
C VAL A 202 0.57 9.90 7.03
N HIS A 203 -0.04 9.46 8.14
CA HIS A 203 -0.57 10.41 9.14
C HIS A 203 0.51 11.30 9.77
N ARG A 204 1.79 10.85 9.79
CA ARG A 204 2.94 11.60 10.31
C ARG A 204 3.74 12.35 9.24
N LEU A 205 3.28 12.41 8.00
CA LEU A 205 3.81 13.34 7.01
C LEU A 205 3.13 14.71 7.17
N PRO A 206 3.69 15.82 6.67
CA PRO A 206 2.92 17.06 6.55
C PRO A 206 1.71 16.88 5.62
N GLU A 207 0.71 17.77 5.70
CA GLU A 207 -0.47 17.72 4.81
C GLU A 207 -0.10 17.75 3.32
N ARG A 208 1.00 18.45 3.02
CA ARG A 208 1.61 18.56 1.70
C ARG A 208 3.05 18.07 1.78
N PHE A 209 3.39 17.05 1.00
CA PHE A 209 4.71 16.40 1.06
C PHE A 209 5.30 16.18 -0.33
N GLY A 210 6.64 16.17 -0.40
CA GLY A 210 7.42 15.92 -1.62
C GLY A 210 7.63 17.15 -2.50
N LYS A 211 8.30 16.94 -3.65
CA LYS A 211 8.65 17.96 -4.63
C LYS A 211 8.23 17.48 -6.03
N PRO A 212 7.19 18.08 -6.66
CA PRO A 212 6.34 19.14 -6.10
C PRO A 212 5.46 18.65 -4.94
N PRO A 213 5.00 19.57 -4.05
CA PRO A 213 4.16 19.19 -2.92
C PRO A 213 2.84 18.54 -3.35
N ARG A 214 2.50 17.41 -2.74
CA ARG A 214 1.26 16.62 -2.97
C ARG A 214 0.51 16.40 -1.68
N THR A 215 -0.80 16.17 -1.76
CA THR A 215 -1.60 15.78 -0.59
C THR A 215 -1.14 14.42 -0.05
N ARG A 216 -1.35 14.17 1.25
CA ARG A 216 -1.09 12.86 1.88
C ARG A 216 -1.71 11.69 1.12
N SER A 217 -2.97 11.80 0.68
CA SER A 217 -3.64 10.75 -0.11
C SER A 217 -2.95 10.49 -1.45
N ASN A 218 -2.46 11.52 -2.15
CA ASN A 218 -1.72 11.31 -3.40
C ASN A 218 -0.36 10.66 -3.13
N VAL A 219 0.29 11.02 -2.03
CA VAL A 219 1.56 10.40 -1.60
C VAL A 219 1.36 8.93 -1.26
N SER A 220 0.33 8.58 -0.50
CA SER A 220 0.07 7.18 -0.11
C SER A 220 -0.28 6.30 -1.31
N VAL A 221 -1.14 6.78 -2.22
CA VAL A 221 -1.48 6.06 -3.46
C VAL A 221 -0.26 5.92 -4.37
N THR A 222 0.57 6.96 -4.48
CA THR A 222 1.84 6.88 -5.22
C THR A 222 2.74 5.80 -4.62
N ALA A 223 2.92 5.78 -3.31
CA ALA A 223 3.77 4.79 -2.66
C ALA A 223 3.23 3.36 -2.86
N ALA A 224 1.92 3.17 -2.66
CA ALA A 224 1.28 1.88 -2.87
C ALA A 224 1.42 1.40 -4.32
N THR A 225 1.25 2.30 -5.29
CA THR A 225 1.45 2.02 -6.72
C THR A 225 2.89 1.60 -7.00
N THR A 226 3.87 2.34 -6.47
CA THR A 226 5.30 2.00 -6.61
C THR A 226 5.59 0.60 -6.09
N VAL A 227 5.09 0.26 -4.89
CA VAL A 227 5.26 -1.08 -4.32
C VAL A 227 4.62 -2.15 -5.22
N MET A 228 3.40 -1.94 -5.71
CA MET A 228 2.72 -2.89 -6.61
C MET A 228 3.48 -3.10 -7.92
N ILE A 229 4.06 -2.05 -8.50
CA ILE A 229 4.88 -2.16 -9.72
C ILE A 229 6.11 -3.03 -9.44
N CYS A 230 6.85 -2.75 -8.37
CA CYS A 230 8.04 -3.51 -8.01
C CYS A 230 7.71 -4.99 -7.69
N TRP A 231 6.58 -5.26 -7.04
CA TRP A 231 6.13 -6.64 -6.79
C TRP A 231 5.81 -7.38 -8.08
N LYS A 232 5.19 -6.72 -9.06
CA LYS A 232 4.87 -7.34 -10.35
C LYS A 232 6.12 -7.70 -11.16
N GLU A 233 7.14 -6.85 -11.11
CA GLU A 233 8.41 -7.07 -11.84
C GLU A 233 9.25 -8.21 -11.26
N HIS A 234 9.03 -8.54 -9.97
CA HIS A 234 9.83 -9.53 -9.24
C HIS A 234 8.99 -10.69 -8.66
N ALA A 235 7.75 -10.85 -9.12
CA ALA A 235 6.99 -12.06 -8.86
C ALA A 235 7.61 -13.23 -9.66
N PRO A 236 7.86 -14.40 -9.03
CA PRO A 236 8.39 -15.57 -9.72
C PRO A 236 7.44 -16.13 -10.79
#